data_AF-A0A7S2CK77-F1
#
_entry.id   AF-A0A7S2CK77-F1
#
_cell.length_a   1.000
_cell.length_b   1.000
_cell.length_c   1.000
_cell.angle_alpha   90.00
_cell.angle_beta   90.00
_cell.angle_gamma   90.00
#
_symmetry.space_group_name_H-M   'P 1'
#
loop_
_entity.id
_entity.type
_entity.pdbx_description
1 polymer ?
#
loop_
_entity_poly.entity_id
_entity_poly.type
_entity_poly.pdbx_seq_one_letter_code
_entity_poly.pdbx_strand_id
1 'polypeptide(L)'
;GGAAGRQSGQPVEFDRAINYVTKIKKRFDHDQDTYKAFLEILHTYQREQKGIKEVLEQVSGLFADHEDLLTEFTYFLPDAVQEQATERLHRAVRESEMRRAAANRANNAPQ
;
A
#
# COMPACT_ATOMS: atom_id res chain seq x y z
N GLY A 1 19.84 17.71 24.25
CA GLY A 1 18.37 17.76 24.27
C GLY A 1 17.93 18.90 23.38
N GLY A 2 17.18 18.60 22.32
CA GLY A 2 16.66 19.61 21.40
C GLY A 2 15.51 18.98 20.63
N ALA A 3 14.31 19.08 21.19
CA ALA A 3 13.08 18.64 20.53
C ALA A 3 12.78 19.59 19.38
N ALA A 4 13.00 19.13 18.15
CA ALA A 4 12.59 19.84 16.95
C ALA A 4 11.08 19.64 16.73
N GLY A 5 10.36 20.76 16.69
CA GLY A 5 9.19 21.00 15.85
C GLY A 5 8.05 20.00 15.93
N ARG A 6 7.11 20.21 16.85
CA ARG A 6 5.76 19.64 16.75
C ARG A 6 4.75 20.78 16.86
N GLN A 7 4.39 21.39 15.73
CA GLN A 7 3.13 22.12 15.48
C GLN A 7 3.26 22.92 14.17
N SER A 8 2.95 22.31 13.01
CA SER A 8 2.41 22.94 11.78
C SER A 8 2.48 22.00 10.54
N GLY A 9 1.89 20.80 10.61
CA GLY A 9 1.90 19.83 9.48
C GLY A 9 0.55 19.59 8.78
N GLN A 10 -0.53 20.15 9.30
CA GLN A 10 -1.90 19.66 9.06
C GLN A 10 -2.54 19.93 7.67
N PRO A 11 -1.98 20.71 6.73
CA PRO A 11 -2.45 20.71 5.32
C PRO A 11 -1.73 19.66 4.47
N VAL A 12 -0.42 19.49 4.66
CA VAL A 12 0.46 18.78 3.71
C VAL A 12 0.18 17.29 3.68
N GLU A 13 -0.18 16.69 4.82
CA GLU A 13 -0.53 15.26 4.91
C GLU A 13 -1.86 14.97 4.22
N PHE A 14 -2.83 15.88 4.33
CA PHE A 14 -4.11 15.78 3.62
C PHE A 14 -3.91 15.97 2.12
N ASP A 15 -3.16 16.98 1.69
CA ASP A 15 -2.85 17.19 0.26
C ASP A 15 -2.15 15.97 -0.36
N ARG A 16 -1.23 15.33 0.38
CA ARG A 16 -0.61 14.06 -0.04
C ARG A 16 -1.63 12.95 -0.17
N ALA A 17 -2.56 12.81 0.79
CA ALA A 17 -3.60 11.78 0.73
C ALA A 17 -4.53 11.99 -0.48
N ILE A 18 -4.94 13.23 -0.75
CA ILE A 18 -5.77 13.56 -1.93
C ILE A 18 -5.03 13.21 -3.23
N ASN A 19 -3.75 13.58 -3.34
CA ASN A 19 -2.93 13.25 -4.51
C ASN A 19 -2.78 11.73 -4.67
N TYR A 20 -2.54 11.01 -3.57
CA TYR A 20 -2.40 9.56 -3.57
C TYR A 20 -3.69 8.85 -4.01
N VAL A 21 -4.85 9.22 -3.45
CA VAL A 21 -6.15 8.66 -3.84
C VAL A 21 -6.48 8.98 -5.30
N THR A 22 -6.16 10.20 -5.76
CA THR A 22 -6.34 10.59 -7.16
C THR A 22 -5.46 9.77 -8.10
N LYS A 23 -4.22 9.48 -7.69
CA LYS A 23 -3.29 8.63 -8.43
C LYS A 23 -3.82 7.21 -8.57
N ILE A 24 -4.27 6.60 -7.47
CA ILE A 24 -4.92 5.27 -7.48
C ILE A 24 -6.12 5.30 -8.42
N LYS A 25 -7.02 6.28 -8.27
CA LYS A 25 -8.22 6.39 -9.11
C LYS A 25 -7.90 6.48 -10.60
N LYS A 26 -6.86 7.24 -10.99
CA LYS A 26 -6.40 7.32 -12.39
C LYS A 26 -5.74 6.02 -12.87
N ARG A 27 -4.94 5.36 -12.01
CA ARG A 27 -4.25 4.10 -12.33
C ARG A 27 -5.24 2.97 -12.58
N PHE A 28 -6.29 2.91 -11.76
CA PHE A 28 -7.33 1.89 -11.80
C PHE A 28 -8.65 2.44 -12.36
N ASP A 29 -8.59 3.43 -13.27
CA ASP A 29 -9.80 3.99 -13.90
C ASP A 29 -10.59 2.91 -14.66
N HIS A 30 -9.86 1.94 -15.22
CA HIS A 30 -10.41 0.76 -15.91
C HIS A 30 -10.67 -0.44 -14.98
N ASP A 31 -10.29 -0.34 -13.70
CA ASP A 31 -10.40 -1.41 -12.68
C ASP A 31 -11.02 -0.84 -11.40
N GLN A 32 -12.33 -0.63 -11.45
CA GLN A 32 -13.05 -0.04 -10.32
C GLN A 32 -13.06 -0.94 -9.08
N ASP A 33 -12.89 -2.25 -9.26
CA ASP A 33 -12.87 -3.23 -8.17
C ASP A 33 -11.65 -3.01 -7.27
N THR A 34 -10.49 -2.73 -7.85
CA THR A 34 -9.28 -2.40 -7.07
C THR A 34 -9.46 -1.13 -6.25
N TYR A 35 -10.04 -0.07 -6.84
CA TYR A 35 -10.32 1.17 -6.10
C TYR A 35 -11.34 0.96 -4.97
N LYS A 36 -12.40 0.17 -5.21
CA LYS A 36 -13.39 -0.18 -4.19
C LYS A 36 -12.78 -0.99 -3.05
N ALA A 37 -11.98 -2.01 -3.37
CA ALA A 37 -11.30 -2.83 -2.37
C ALA A 37 -10.39 -1.97 -1.47
N PHE A 38 -9.67 -1.00 -2.04
CA PHE A 38 -8.87 -0.06 -1.25
C PHE A 38 -9.71 0.76 -0.26
N LEU A 39 -10.85 1.30 -0.71
CA LEU A 39 -11.77 2.03 0.17
C LEU A 39 -12.38 1.14 1.26
N GLU A 40 -12.72 -0.11 0.92
CA GLU A 40 -13.24 -1.07 1.91
C GLU A 40 -12.20 -1.37 3.00
N ILE A 41 -10.92 -1.51 2.64
CA ILE A 41 -9.84 -1.69 3.62
C ILE A 41 -9.75 -0.49 4.55
N LEU A 42 -9.81 0.74 4.03
CA LEU A 42 -9.80 1.97 4.83
C LEU A 42 -11.03 2.11 5.73
N HIS A 43 -12.21 1.81 5.21
CA HIS A 43 -13.45 1.84 5.99
C HIS A 43 -13.41 0.81 7.12
N THR A 44 -12.89 -0.38 6.85
CA THR A 44 -12.73 -1.44 7.85
C THR A 44 -11.73 -1.02 8.93
N TYR A 45 -10.62 -0.38 8.54
CA TYR A 45 -9.67 0.20 9.50
C TYR A 45 -10.32 1.20 10.45
N GLN A 46 -11.12 2.14 9.91
CA GLN A 46 -11.82 3.14 10.73
C GLN A 46 -12.93 2.54 11.59
N ARG A 47 -13.72 1.61 11.04
CA ARG A 47 -14.91 1.03 11.70
C ARG A 47 -14.54 0.04 12.79
N GLU A 48 -13.62 -0.88 12.49
CA GLU A 48 -13.27 -1.98 13.38
C GLU A 48 -11.99 -1.70 14.17
N GLN A 49 -11.37 -0.52 14.00
CA GLN A 49 -10.06 -0.20 14.55
C GLN A 49 -9.04 -1.32 14.30
N LYS A 50 -9.10 -1.90 13.09
CA LYS A 50 -8.21 -3.01 12.73
C LYS A 50 -6.75 -2.60 12.93
N GLY A 51 -5.93 -3.58 13.28
CA GLY A 51 -4.50 -3.34 13.43
C GLY A 51 -3.91 -2.82 12.12
N ILE A 52 -3.05 -1.81 12.21
CA ILE A 52 -2.34 -1.26 11.03
C ILE A 52 -1.61 -2.34 10.23
N LYS A 53 -1.22 -3.44 10.88
CA LYS A 53 -0.63 -4.63 10.28
C LYS A 53 -1.57 -5.35 9.30
N GLU A 54 -2.85 -5.48 9.64
CA GLU A 54 -3.86 -6.11 8.75
C GLU A 54 -4.18 -5.23 7.55
N VAL A 55 -4.24 -3.92 7.76
CA VAL A 55 -4.41 -2.94 6.68
C VAL A 55 -3.25 -3.03 5.71
N LEU A 56 -2.02 -3.03 6.24
CA LEU A 56 -0.81 -3.21 5.46
C LEU A 56 -0.82 -4.49 4.65
N GLU A 57 -1.24 -5.61 5.24
CA GLU A 57 -1.30 -6.89 4.54
C GLU A 57 -2.25 -6.83 3.33
N GLN A 58 -3.46 -6.30 3.53
CA GLN A 58 -4.44 -6.17 2.46
C GLN A 58 -3.99 -5.18 1.37
N VAL A 59 -3.44 -4.02 1.76
CA VAL A 59 -2.91 -3.03 0.81
C VAL A 59 -1.71 -3.60 0.04
N SER A 60 -0.82 -4.33 0.72
CA SER A 60 0.35 -4.95 0.11
C SER A 60 -0.02 -5.99 -0.94
N GLY A 61 -1.09 -6.77 -0.71
CA GLY A 61 -1.63 -7.69 -1.71
C GLY A 61 -2.36 -6.98 -2.85
N LEU A 62 -3.12 -5.93 -2.55
CA LEU A 62 -3.90 -5.19 -3.54
C LEU A 62 -3.03 -4.44 -4.55
N PHE A 63 -1.92 -3.85 -4.07
CA PHE A 63 -0.99 -3.10 -4.89
C PHE A 63 0.35 -3.82 -5.06
N ALA A 64 0.39 -5.15 -4.96
CA ALA A 64 1.63 -5.94 -5.05
C ALA A 64 2.41 -5.71 -6.36
N ASP A 65 1.69 -5.42 -7.44
CA ASP A 65 2.26 -5.11 -8.77
C ASP A 65 2.53 -3.60 -8.97
N HIS A 66 2.31 -2.79 -7.94
CA HIS A 66 2.41 -1.33 -7.94
C HIS A 66 3.25 -0.86 -6.74
N GLU A 67 4.56 -1.12 -6.83
CA GLU A 67 5.52 -0.73 -5.79
C GLU A 67 5.43 0.77 -5.43
N ASP A 68 5.19 1.63 -6.42
CA ASP A 68 5.05 3.07 -6.21
C ASP A 68 3.89 3.43 -5.27
N LEU A 69 2.76 2.72 -5.37
CA LEU A 69 1.63 2.93 -4.47
C LEU A 69 1.93 2.42 -3.07
N LEU A 70 2.58 1.25 -2.96
CA LEU A 70 2.98 0.66 -1.69
C LEU A 70 3.96 1.57 -0.94
N THR A 71 5.01 2.04 -1.61
CA THR A 71 5.98 2.96 -1.03
C THR A 71 5.31 4.25 -0.58
N GLU A 72 4.41 4.82 -1.38
CA GLU A 72 3.69 6.02 -0.96
C GLU A 72 2.78 5.77 0.26
N PHE A 73 2.24 4.57 0.39
CA PHE A 73 1.40 4.19 1.52
C PHE A 73 2.15 4.26 2.87
N THR A 74 3.45 3.95 2.91
CA THR A 74 4.22 3.97 4.17
C THR A 74 4.31 5.36 4.79
N TYR A 75 4.30 6.43 3.98
CA TYR A 75 4.32 7.81 4.48
C TYR A 75 3.07 8.20 5.26
N PHE A 76 1.96 7.48 5.06
CA PHE A 76 0.72 7.68 5.83
C PHE A 76 0.71 6.90 7.14
N LEU A 77 1.75 6.12 7.41
CA LEU A 77 1.88 5.34 8.63
C LEU A 77 2.76 6.06 9.66
N PRO A 78 2.50 5.88 10.96
CA PRO A 78 3.37 6.37 12.01
C PRO A 78 4.80 5.83 11.85
N ASP A 79 5.83 6.66 12.13
CA ASP A 79 7.24 6.25 12.04
C ASP A 79 7.54 4.90 12.72
N ALA A 80 6.90 4.64 13.86
CA ALA A 80 7.05 3.40 14.63
C ALA A 80 6.71 2.12 13.86
N VAL A 81 5.92 2.22 12.78
CA VAL A 81 5.54 1.08 11.94
C VAL A 81 6.03 1.20 10.50
N GLN A 82 6.67 2.31 10.10
CA GLN A 82 7.17 2.50 8.74
C GLN A 82 8.25 1.50 8.35
N GLU A 83 9.18 1.18 9.26
CA GLU A 83 10.22 0.18 9.00
C GLU A 83 9.60 -1.21 8.76
N GLN A 84 8.69 -1.62 9.64
CA GLN A 84 7.96 -2.87 9.49
C GLN A 84 7.11 -2.88 8.21
N ALA A 85 6.46 -1.77 7.88
CA ALA A 85 5.68 -1.61 6.67
C ALA A 85 6.56 -1.84 5.44
N THR A 86 7.67 -1.11 5.34
CA THR A 86 8.60 -1.17 4.20
C THR A 86 9.10 -2.60 3.95
N GLU A 87 9.51 -3.32 5.01
CA GLU A 87 9.94 -4.71 4.87
C GLU A 87 8.83 -5.61 4.30
N ARG A 88 7.59 -5.44 4.77
CA ARG A 88 6.43 -6.22 4.29
C ARG A 88 6.10 -5.91 2.84
N LEU A 89 6.20 -4.65 2.44
CA LEU A 89 5.96 -4.25 1.05
C LEU A 89 7.01 -4.86 0.12
N HIS A 90 8.30 -4.79 0.47
CA HIS A 90 9.36 -5.44 -0.30
C HIS A 90 9.17 -6.95 -0.39
N ARG A 91 8.61 -7.58 0.66
CA ARG A 91 8.24 -8.99 0.61
C ARG A 91 7.09 -9.24 -0.37
N ALA A 92 6.01 -8.45 -0.30
CA ALA A 92 4.85 -8.60 -1.18
C ALA A 92 5.20 -8.44 -2.67
N VAL A 93 6.02 -7.44 -3.02
CA VAL A 93 6.49 -7.22 -4.40
C VAL A 93 7.29 -8.43 -4.89
N ARG A 94 8.25 -8.91 -4.08
CA ARG A 94 9.03 -10.11 -4.41
C ARG A 94 8.15 -11.36 -4.56
N GLU A 95 7.15 -11.52 -3.71
CA GLU A 95 6.21 -12.63 -3.80
C GLU A 95 5.36 -12.57 -5.07
N SER A 96 4.89 -11.38 -5.49
CA SER A 96 4.17 -11.20 -6.75
C SER A 96 5.06 -11.57 -7.95
N GLU A 97 6.28 -11.04 -7.99
CA GLU A 97 7.24 -11.32 -9.07
C GLU A 97 7.60 -12.81 -9.14
N MET A 98 7.85 -13.46 -7.99
CA MET A 98 8.12 -14.91 -7.94
C MET A 98 6.91 -15.71 -8.43
N ARG A 99 5.69 -15.35 -8.02
CA ARG A 99 4.47 -16.04 -8.46
C ARG A 99 4.30 -15.92 -9.96
N ARG A 100 4.55 -14.73 -10.52
CA ARG A 100 4.47 -14.48 -11.97
C ARG A 100 5.56 -15.24 -12.73
N ALA A 101 6.79 -15.26 -12.22
CA ALA A 101 7.89 -16.03 -12.80
C ALA A 101 7.62 -17.55 -12.75
N ALA A 102 7.06 -18.06 -11.65
CA ALA A 102 6.69 -19.46 -11.50
C ALA A 102 5.55 -19.85 -12.46
N ALA A 103 4.51 -19.00 -12.58
CA ALA A 103 3.42 -19.22 -13.53
C ALA A 103 3.93 -19.24 -14.98
N ASN A 104 4.82 -18.30 -15.35
CA ASN A 104 5.42 -18.26 -16.67
C ASN A 104 6.30 -19.50 -16.96
N ARG A 105 7.04 -19.97 -15.96
CA ARG A 105 7.86 -21.19 -16.07
C ARG A 105 7.01 -22.45 -16.22
N ALA A 106 5.92 -22.56 -15.48
CA ALA A 106 5.00 -23.70 -15.58
C ALA A 106 4.33 -23.80 -16.95
N ASN A 107 4.05 -22.67 -17.59
CA ASN A 107 3.44 -22.61 -18.92
C ASN A 107 4.41 -22.92 -20.08
N ASN A 108 5.72 -22.93 -19.84
CA ASN A 108 6.76 -23.14 -20.87
C ASN A 108 7.62 -24.39 -20.61
N ALA A 109 7.16 -25.33 -19.79
CA ALA A 109 7.84 -26.60 -19.59
C ALA A 109 7.56 -27.53 -20.79
N PRO A 110 8.59 -28.07 -21.47
CA PRO A 110 8.38 -29.12 -22.47
C PRO A 110 7.79 -30.35 -21.77
N GLN A 111 6.74 -30.93 -22.36
CA GLN A 111 6.08 -32.17 -21.92
C GLN A 111 7.07 -33.34 -21.82
#